data_AF-K9XVH4-F1
#
_entry.id   AF-K9XVH4-F1
#
_cell.length_a   1.000
_cell.length_b   1.000
_cell.length_c   1.000
_cell.angle_alpha   90.00
_cell.angle_beta   90.00
_cell.angle_gamma   90.00
#
_symmetry.space_group_name_H-M   'P 1'
#
loop_
_entity.id
_entity.type
_entity.pdbx_description
1 polymer ?
#
loop_
_entity_poly.entity_id
_entity_poly.type
_entity_poly.pdbx_seq_one_letter_code
_entity_poly.pdbx_strand_id
1 'polypeptide(L)'
;MIELLYLASQIQCGANSPLINVKVDVYHNQALVKTMSLNEKSYFPVNSLNDLTFQYRFVNSSCTPATPTQVVLAPQDALPALPAAYDQQSIQQLLNGLNSYEELFLVELGTTNTTSSAYDLQDVVFIVNNNPILPD
;
A
#
# COMPACT_ATOMS: atom_id res chain seq x y z
N MET A 1 -10.14 -8.09 14.74
CA MET A 1 -10.61 -7.07 13.77
C MET A 1 -9.43 -6.17 13.49
N ILE A 2 -9.24 -5.77 12.24
CA ILE A 2 -8.21 -4.80 11.86
C ILE A 2 -8.84 -3.60 11.17
N GLU A 3 -8.18 -2.44 11.26
CA GLU A 3 -8.48 -1.26 10.46
C GLU A 3 -7.36 -1.05 9.44
N LEU A 4 -7.73 -0.80 8.19
CA LEU A 4 -6.81 -0.38 7.14
C LEU A 4 -7.05 1.08 6.78
N LEU A 5 -5.98 1.86 6.70
CA LEU A 5 -5.97 3.21 6.15
C LEU A 5 -5.05 3.25 4.92
N TYR A 6 -5.62 3.46 3.73
CA TYR A 6 -4.86 3.58 2.49
C TYR A 6 -4.30 5.00 2.34
N LEU A 7 -3.01 5.20 2.54
CA LEU A 7 -2.41 6.54 2.65
C LEU A 7 -1.87 7.11 1.34
N ALA A 8 -1.20 6.27 0.54
CA ALA A 8 -0.41 6.76 -0.58
C ALA A 8 -0.32 5.75 -1.71
N SER A 9 -0.30 6.24 -2.95
CA SER A 9 0.18 5.55 -4.14
C SER A 9 0.60 6.59 -5.18
N GLN A 10 1.79 6.47 -5.75
CA GLN A 10 2.29 7.40 -6.78
C GLN A 10 2.97 6.66 -7.92
N ILE A 11 2.22 5.75 -8.54
CA ILE A 11 2.65 5.00 -9.71
C ILE A 11 2.50 5.87 -10.95
N GLN A 12 3.45 5.82 -11.89
CA GLN A 12 3.33 6.45 -13.20
C GLN A 12 3.67 5.46 -14.33
N CYS A 13 3.18 5.72 -15.54
CA CYS A 13 3.56 4.90 -16.70
C CYS A 13 4.75 5.52 -17.44
N GLY A 14 5.98 5.28 -16.96
CA GLY A 14 7.20 5.84 -17.55
C GLY A 14 7.53 7.25 -17.05
N ALA A 15 8.73 7.73 -17.36
CA ALA A 15 9.19 9.04 -16.91
C ALA A 15 8.35 10.19 -17.51
N ASN A 16 7.77 11.02 -16.64
CA ASN A 16 6.96 12.21 -16.97
C ASN A 16 5.49 11.94 -17.33
N SER A 17 4.96 10.76 -17.01
CA SER A 17 3.53 10.49 -17.14
C SER A 17 2.74 10.96 -15.90
N PRO A 18 1.44 11.26 -16.03
CA PRO A 18 0.60 11.51 -14.86
C PRO A 18 0.59 10.34 -13.89
N LEU A 19 0.40 10.63 -12.60
CA LEU A 19 0.20 9.59 -11.59
C LEU A 19 -1.09 8.82 -11.87
N ILE A 20 -1.00 7.50 -11.71
CA ILE A 20 -2.07 6.55 -11.87
C ILE A 20 -2.84 6.48 -10.56
N ASN A 21 -4.16 6.58 -10.66
CA ASN A 21 -5.02 6.29 -9.53
C ASN A 21 -5.13 4.77 -9.36
N VAL A 22 -4.74 4.27 -8.18
CA VAL A 22 -4.81 2.86 -7.84
C VAL A 22 -5.97 2.66 -6.87
N LYS A 23 -6.84 1.69 -7.18
CA LYS A 23 -7.81 1.17 -6.22
C LYS A 23 -7.36 -0.19 -5.74
N VAL A 24 -7.59 -0.50 -4.47
CA VAL A 24 -7.18 -1.77 -3.89
C VAL A 24 -8.42 -2.59 -3.57
N ASP A 25 -8.58 -3.70 -4.26
CA ASP A 25 -9.56 -4.71 -3.92
C ASP A 25 -9.03 -5.58 -2.80
N VAL A 26 -9.80 -5.65 -1.74
CA VAL A 26 -9.53 -6.48 -0.58
C VAL A 26 -10.49 -7.65 -0.61
N TYR A 27 -9.94 -8.85 -0.58
CA TYR A 27 -10.66 -10.11 -0.57
C TYR A 27 -10.44 -10.84 0.76
N HIS A 28 -11.46 -11.57 1.22
CA HIS A 28 -11.38 -12.52 2.33
C HIS A 28 -12.03 -13.83 1.88
N ASN A 29 -11.31 -14.95 1.96
CA ASN A 29 -11.77 -16.25 1.45
C ASN A 29 -12.30 -16.18 0.00
N GLN A 30 -11.55 -15.50 -0.89
CA GLN A 30 -11.88 -15.28 -2.31
C GLN A 30 -13.11 -14.39 -2.59
N ALA A 31 -13.84 -13.93 -1.57
CA ALA A 31 -14.93 -12.98 -1.72
C ALA A 31 -14.38 -11.55 -1.67
N LEU A 32 -14.74 -10.71 -2.65
CA LEU A 32 -14.45 -9.27 -2.59
C LEU A 32 -15.22 -8.67 -1.42
N VAL A 33 -14.51 -8.16 -0.42
CA VAL A 33 -15.12 -7.54 0.76
C VAL A 33 -15.13 -6.02 0.66
N LYS A 34 -14.16 -5.43 -0.04
CA LYS A 34 -14.05 -3.98 -0.19
C LYS A 34 -13.19 -3.60 -1.40
N THR A 35 -13.54 -2.50 -2.07
CA THR A 35 -12.59 -1.77 -2.93
C THR A 35 -12.25 -0.47 -2.22
N MET A 36 -10.97 -0.29 -1.86
CA MET A 36 -10.46 0.88 -1.16
C MET A 36 -9.90 1.92 -2.15
N SER A 37 -10.19 3.19 -1.87
CA SER A 37 -9.63 4.36 -2.57
C SER A 37 -8.60 5.08 -1.69
N LEU A 38 -7.75 5.90 -2.29
CA LEU A 38 -6.77 6.69 -1.55
C LEU A 38 -7.43 7.52 -0.43
N ASN A 39 -6.79 7.55 0.74
CA ASN A 39 -7.26 8.15 2.00
C ASN A 39 -8.49 7.47 2.62
N GLU A 40 -8.89 6.30 2.12
CA GLU A 40 -10.00 5.55 2.69
C GLU A 40 -9.55 4.75 3.92
N LYS A 41 -10.39 4.81 4.95
CA LYS A 41 -10.31 3.99 6.15
C LYS A 41 -11.39 2.91 6.10
N SER A 42 -11.08 1.68 6.47
CA SER A 42 -12.05 0.58 6.50
C SER A 42 -11.72 -0.47 7.56
N TYR A 43 -12.78 -1.06 8.13
CA TYR A 43 -12.68 -2.09 9.17
C TYR A 43 -12.96 -3.47 8.57
N PHE A 44 -12.12 -4.45 8.91
CA PHE A 44 -12.24 -5.83 8.44
C PHE A 44 -12.38 -6.79 9.62
N PRO A 45 -13.40 -7.67 9.63
CA PRO A 45 -13.65 -8.62 10.71
C PRO A 45 -12.71 -9.84 10.63
N VAL A 46 -11.41 -9.58 10.51
CA VAL A 46 -10.32 -10.57 10.50
C VAL A 46 -9.32 -10.27 11.62
N ASN A 47 -8.40 -11.19 11.90
CA ASN A 47 -7.41 -11.01 12.97
C ASN A 47 -6.02 -10.64 12.45
N SER A 48 -5.76 -10.85 11.16
CA SER A 48 -4.49 -10.53 10.54
C SER A 48 -4.67 -10.08 9.09
N LEU A 49 -3.74 -9.27 8.59
CA LEU A 49 -3.59 -9.00 7.16
C LEU A 49 -3.45 -10.27 6.32
N ASN A 50 -2.85 -11.32 6.89
CA ASN A 50 -2.64 -12.59 6.20
C ASN A 50 -3.95 -13.31 5.87
N ASP A 51 -5.06 -12.92 6.51
CA ASP A 51 -6.40 -13.41 6.20
C ASP A 51 -6.99 -12.70 4.97
N LEU A 52 -6.33 -11.65 4.46
CA LEU A 52 -6.78 -10.83 3.34
C LEU A 52 -5.91 -11.07 2.10
N THR A 53 -6.50 -10.89 0.94
CA THR A 53 -5.78 -10.85 -0.34
C THR A 53 -6.03 -9.50 -1.01
N PHE A 54 -4.98 -8.90 -1.54
CA PHE A 54 -5.02 -7.57 -2.16
C PHE A 54 -4.82 -7.70 -3.67
N GLN A 55 -5.71 -7.07 -4.44
CA GLN A 55 -5.54 -6.90 -5.88
C GLN A 55 -5.58 -5.41 -6.22
N TYR A 56 -4.73 -4.98 -7.15
CA TYR A 56 -4.54 -3.57 -7.46
C TYR A 56 -5.16 -3.27 -8.82
N ARG A 57 -6.14 -2.35 -8.85
CA ARG A 57 -6.78 -1.87 -10.08
C ARG A 57 -6.19 -0.52 -10.46
N PHE A 58 -5.57 -0.47 -11.64
CA PHE A 58 -5.01 0.74 -12.22
C PHE A 58 -6.10 1.47 -13.01
N VAL A 59 -6.58 2.59 -12.48
CA VAL A 59 -7.66 3.37 -13.10
C VAL A 59 -7.08 4.29 -14.16
N ASN A 60 -7.63 4.24 -15.38
CA ASN A 60 -7.20 5.04 -16.54
C ASN A 60 -5.70 4.89 -16.89
N SER A 61 -5.13 3.71 -16.65
CA SER A 61 -3.74 3.39 -16.96
C SER A 61 -3.61 2.56 -18.24
N SER A 62 -2.58 2.83 -19.03
CA SER A 62 -2.16 2.00 -20.17
C SER A 62 -1.04 1.01 -19.81
N CYS A 63 -0.43 1.14 -18.64
CA CYS A 63 0.59 0.21 -18.17
C CYS A 63 0.02 -0.79 -17.17
N THR A 64 0.62 -1.99 -17.18
CA THR A 64 0.38 -3.06 -16.21
C THR A 64 1.64 -3.20 -15.36
N PRO A 65 1.65 -2.64 -14.14
CA PRO A 65 2.77 -2.76 -13.22
C PRO A 65 3.06 -4.23 -12.85
N ALA A 66 4.24 -4.47 -12.28
CA ALA A 66 4.82 -5.79 -12.10
C ALA A 66 4.11 -6.63 -11.01
N THR A 67 4.61 -7.84 -10.77
CA THR A 67 4.14 -8.67 -9.66
C THR A 67 4.41 -7.95 -8.33
N PRO A 68 3.40 -7.76 -7.47
CA PRO A 68 3.55 -7.01 -6.24
C PRO A 68 4.59 -7.66 -5.33
N THR A 69 5.53 -6.87 -4.82
CA THR A 69 6.34 -7.27 -3.65
C THR A 69 5.75 -6.61 -2.42
N GLN A 70 5.50 -7.40 -1.37
CA GLN A 70 4.80 -6.96 -0.17
C GLN A 70 5.74 -6.99 1.03
N VAL A 71 5.70 -5.95 1.85
CA VAL A 71 6.47 -5.84 3.10
C VAL A 71 5.55 -5.30 4.20
N VAL A 72 5.60 -5.93 5.37
CA VAL A 72 4.96 -5.44 6.59
C VAL A 72 6.06 -5.02 7.56
N LEU A 73 5.96 -3.82 8.11
CA LEU A 73 6.94 -3.24 9.04
C LEU A 73 6.24 -2.84 10.36
N ALA A 74 6.75 -3.33 11.47
CA ALA A 74 6.40 -2.88 12.81
C ALA A 74 7.16 -1.57 13.16
N PRO A 75 6.74 -0.81 14.19
CA PRO A 75 7.30 0.52 14.48
C PRO A 75 8.82 0.58 14.73
N GLN A 76 9.45 -0.54 15.08
CA GLN A 76 10.89 -0.64 15.37
C GLN A 76 11.70 -1.28 14.24
N ASP A 77 11.03 -1.71 13.17
CA ASP A 77 11.71 -2.34 12.05
C ASP A 77 12.53 -1.32 11.26
N ALA A 78 13.63 -1.79 10.67
CA ALA A 78 14.38 -0.97 9.73
C ALA A 78 13.67 -0.95 8.38
N LEU A 79 13.55 0.24 7.78
CA LEU A 79 13.04 0.35 6.42
C LEU A 79 14.00 -0.39 5.46
N PRO A 80 13.56 -1.43 4.74
CA PRO A 80 14.42 -2.11 3.76
C PRO A 80 14.86 -1.14 2.66
N ALA A 81 15.97 -1.48 2.01
CA ALA A 81 16.40 -0.76 0.80
C ALA A 81 15.42 -1.07 -0.34
N LEU A 82 14.38 -0.26 -0.49
CA LEU A 82 13.39 -0.38 -1.55
C LEU A 82 13.99 0.18 -2.87
N PRO A 83 14.07 -0.65 -3.94
CA PRO A 83 14.59 -0.21 -5.22
C PRO A 83 13.52 0.61 -5.98
N ALA A 84 13.50 1.91 -5.71
CA ALA A 84 12.99 3.02 -6.53
C ALA A 84 13.02 4.23 -5.61
N ALA A 85 13.55 5.34 -6.11
CA ALA A 85 13.74 6.53 -5.29
C ALA A 85 12.37 7.14 -4.97
N TYR A 86 11.93 7.15 -3.71
CA TYR A 86 11.46 8.38 -3.04
C TYR A 86 11.29 8.25 -1.52
N ASP A 87 11.67 9.34 -0.85
CA ASP A 87 11.53 9.67 0.58
C ASP A 87 11.38 8.47 1.53
N GLN A 88 12.45 7.67 1.62
CA GLN A 88 12.70 6.86 2.81
C GLN A 88 12.47 7.70 4.08
N GLN A 89 12.75 9.01 4.03
CA GLN A 89 12.42 9.94 5.10
C GLN A 89 10.91 10.05 5.38
N SER A 90 10.03 10.11 4.37
CA SER A 90 8.57 10.14 4.57
C SER A 90 8.02 8.79 5.06
N ILE A 91 8.50 7.67 4.52
CA ILE A 91 8.11 6.33 4.96
C ILE A 91 8.64 6.07 6.37
N GLN A 92 9.88 6.49 6.68
CA GLN A 92 10.46 6.41 8.01
C GLN A 92 9.71 7.31 8.99
N GLN A 93 9.25 8.50 8.58
CA GLN A 93 8.40 9.35 9.42
C GLN A 93 7.06 8.68 9.73
N LEU A 94 6.44 8.02 8.74
CA LEU A 94 5.22 7.22 8.96
C LEU A 94 5.49 6.06 9.92
N LEU A 95 6.58 5.31 9.69
CA LEU A 95 6.98 4.18 10.53
C LEU A 95 7.27 4.60 11.98
N ASN A 96 8.00 5.70 12.17
CA ASN A 96 8.29 6.29 13.48
C ASN A 96 7.03 6.84 14.18
N GLY A 97 6.00 7.19 13.41
CA GLY A 97 4.73 7.70 13.91
C GLY A 97 3.74 6.61 14.34
N LEU A 98 4.01 5.35 14.01
CA LEU A 98 3.13 4.24 14.36
C LEU A 98 3.11 4.00 15.88
N ASN A 99 1.94 3.66 16.39
CA ASN A 99 1.81 3.16 17.75
C ASN A 99 2.08 1.64 17.84
N SER A 100 2.08 1.07 19.05
CA SER A 100 2.44 -0.34 19.28
C SER A 100 1.49 -1.37 18.66
N TYR A 101 0.30 -0.95 18.22
CA TYR A 101 -0.70 -1.82 17.58
C TYR A 101 -0.77 -1.59 16.07
N GLU A 102 0.03 -0.66 15.55
CA GLU A 102 0.05 -0.30 14.15
C GLU A 102 1.25 -0.91 13.42
N GLU A 103 1.02 -1.27 12.17
CA GLU A 103 2.02 -1.75 11.23
C GLU A 103 1.91 -0.96 9.93
N LEU A 104 3.03 -0.82 9.22
CA LEU A 104 3.07 -0.27 7.88
C LEU A 104 3.07 -1.42 6.88
N PHE A 105 2.07 -1.46 6.00
CA PHE A 105 2.02 -2.42 4.90
C PHE A 105 2.34 -1.70 3.59
N LEU A 106 3.49 -2.08 3.01
CA LEU A 106 4.07 -1.52 1.80
C LEU A 106 3.93 -2.52 0.65
N VAL A 107 3.58 -2.01 -0.53
CA VAL A 107 3.42 -2.83 -1.73
C VAL A 107 4.10 -2.16 -2.91
N GLU A 108 5.23 -2.74 -3.32
CA GLU A 108 5.97 -2.36 -4.52
C GLU A 108 5.28 -2.93 -5.75
N LEU A 109 4.84 -2.04 -6.62
CA LEU A 109 4.12 -2.39 -7.85
C LEU A 109 4.95 -2.08 -9.10
N GLY A 110 6.05 -1.35 -8.98
CA GLY A 110 6.82 -0.79 -10.08
C GLY A 110 8.20 -1.37 -10.30
N THR A 111 9.05 -0.56 -10.93
CA THR A 111 10.48 -0.83 -11.17
C THR A 111 11.28 0.46 -11.19
N THR A 112 12.58 0.36 -10.87
CA THR A 112 13.55 1.47 -10.96
C THR A 112 13.91 1.89 -12.39
N ASN A 113 13.60 1.06 -13.39
CA ASN A 113 13.97 1.35 -14.76
C ASN A 113 13.08 2.47 -15.33
N THR A 114 13.65 3.68 -15.47
CA THR A 114 12.97 4.89 -16.00
C THR A 114 12.40 4.74 -17.41
N THR A 115 12.89 3.77 -18.17
CA THR A 115 12.40 3.46 -19.53
C THR A 115 11.29 2.40 -19.54
N SER A 116 11.00 1.78 -18.39
CA SER A 116 9.91 0.83 -18.24
C SER A 116 8.56 1.56 -18.26
N SER A 117 7.56 0.92 -18.85
CA SER A 117 6.16 1.36 -18.71
C SER A 117 5.66 1.27 -17.28
N ALA A 118 6.39 0.60 -16.37
CA ALA A 118 6.06 0.48 -14.95
C ALA A 118 7.05 1.24 -14.04
N TYR A 119 7.69 2.30 -14.55
CA TYR A 119 8.60 3.13 -13.74
C TYR A 119 7.85 3.85 -12.60
N ASP A 120 8.33 3.72 -11.37
CA ASP A 120 7.56 4.12 -10.18
C ASP A 120 8.32 5.07 -9.26
N LEU A 121 7.57 5.92 -8.55
CA LEU A 121 8.02 6.86 -7.53
C LEU A 121 7.32 6.63 -6.17
N GLN A 122 6.25 5.83 -6.06
CA GLN A 122 5.74 5.36 -4.76
C GLN A 122 4.76 4.17 -4.85
N ASP A 123 5.09 3.19 -4.01
CA ASP A 123 4.33 2.01 -3.64
C ASP A 123 2.97 2.30 -2.99
N VAL A 124 2.07 1.30 -3.01
CA VAL A 124 0.82 1.38 -2.23
C VAL A 124 1.16 1.23 -0.74
N VAL A 125 0.75 2.22 0.06
CA VAL A 125 1.02 2.27 1.51
C VAL A 125 -0.26 2.19 2.32
N PHE A 126 -0.30 1.27 3.26
CA PHE A 126 -1.35 1.15 4.28
C PHE A 126 -0.77 1.32 5.68
N ILE A 127 -1.51 2.02 6.55
CA ILE A 127 -1.41 1.78 8.00
C ILE A 127 -2.42 0.69 8.35
N VAL A 128 -1.97 -0.26 9.15
CA VAL A 128 -2.75 -1.39 9.64
C VAL A 128 -2.82 -1.26 11.14
N ASN A 129 -4.00 -0.95 11.68
CA ASN A 129 -4.23 -0.91 13.11
C ASN A 129 -4.87 -2.23 13.55
N ASN A 130 -4.11 -3.01 14.33
CA ASN A 130 -4.52 -4.33 14.84
C ASN A 130 -5.39 -4.24 16.11
N ASN A 131 -5.62 -3.04 16.65
CA ASN A 131 -6.49 -2.78 17.78
C ASN A 131 -7.33 -1.50 17.57
N PRO A 132 -8.22 -1.48 16.56
CA PRO A 132 -8.98 -0.29 16.24
C PRO A 132 -10.06 0.00 17.28
N ILE A 133 -10.25 1.28 17.59
CA ILE A 133 -11.40 1.78 18.35
C ILE A 133 -12.53 2.03 17.34
N LEU A 134 -13.65 1.34 17.52
CA LEU A 134 -14.82 1.53 16.66
C LEU A 134 -15.50 2.88 16.98
N PRO A 135 -15.95 3.63 15.96
CA PRO A 135 -16.81 4.79 16.20
C PRO A 135 -18.15 4.32 16.79
N ASP A 136 -18.64 5.06 17.79
CA ASP A 136 -19.95 4.86 18.44
C ASP A 136 -21.13 4.98 17.45
#